data_AF-A0A060CNB9-F1
#
_entry.id   AF-A0A060CNB9-F1
#
_cell.length_a   1.000
_cell.length_b   1.000
_cell.length_c   1.000
_cell.angle_alpha   90.00
_cell.angle_beta   90.00
_cell.angle_gamma   90.00
#
_symmetry.space_group_name_H-M   'P 1'
#
loop_
_entity.id
_entity.type
_entity.pdbx_description
1 polymer ?
#
loop_
_entity_poly.entity_id
_entity_poly.type
_entity_poly.pdbx_seq_one_letter_code
_entity_poly.pdbx_strand_id
1 'polypeptide(L)'
;HGWSLDQHVETIRGWWPHVKAEIRDAAAGIADAHAIFATAWETAYPVLASPARGKRFYFVQDFEPWFYPKGSESLLAEATYRFGFHAVTAGRWLADVLRRDYGLEADHFDFGCDLDRYSIDATAERDAVCYYARYSKPRRAFELGLVALQLFHQRHPDVEIHFYGDQV
;
A
#
# COMPACT_ATOMS: atom_id res chain seq x y z
N HIS A 1 11.08 -10.91 -10.10
CA HIS A 1 11.85 -9.81 -10.71
C HIS A 1 13.32 -10.19 -10.71
N GLY A 2 14.01 -10.16 -11.86
CA GLY A 2 15.38 -10.68 -12.01
C GLY A 2 16.48 -9.73 -11.51
N TRP A 3 16.27 -9.07 -10.38
CA TRP A 3 17.28 -8.20 -9.78
C TRP A 3 18.20 -9.04 -8.88
N SER A 4 19.47 -8.65 -8.79
CA SER A 4 20.40 -9.26 -7.84
C SER A 4 20.11 -8.78 -6.41
N LEU A 5 20.59 -9.54 -5.42
CA LEU A 5 20.52 -9.12 -4.02
C LEU A 5 21.19 -7.76 -3.80
N ASP A 6 22.33 -7.51 -4.46
CA ASP A 6 23.06 -6.24 -4.35
C ASP A 6 22.22 -5.06 -4.85
N GLN A 7 21.48 -5.22 -5.95
CA GLN A 7 20.55 -4.20 -6.45
C GLN A 7 19.43 -3.90 -5.46
N HIS A 8 18.89 -4.94 -4.80
CA HIS A 8 17.91 -4.75 -3.73
C HIS A 8 18.51 -4.03 -2.51
N VAL A 9 19.74 -4.38 -2.12
CA VAL A 9 20.46 -3.73 -1.02
C VAL A 9 20.67 -2.25 -1.33
N GLU A 10 21.21 -1.92 -2.50
CA GLU A 10 21.46 -0.54 -2.93
C GLU A 10 20.16 0.28 -2.92
N THR A 11 19.09 -0.27 -3.50
CA THR A 11 17.77 0.37 -3.53
C THR A 11 17.25 0.65 -2.11
N ILE A 12 17.22 -0.37 -1.25
CA ILE A 12 16.69 -0.22 0.11
C ILE A 12 17.53 0.78 0.91
N ARG A 13 18.86 0.74 0.80
CA ARG A 13 19.75 1.69 1.50
C ARG A 13 19.61 3.11 0.98
N GLY A 14 19.35 3.30 -0.31
CA GLY A 14 19.12 4.62 -0.91
C GLY A 14 17.84 5.28 -0.39
N TRP A 15 16.75 4.53 -0.27
CA TRP A 15 15.46 5.06 0.20
C TRP A 15 15.35 5.12 1.72
N TRP A 16 16.03 4.23 2.46
CA TRP A 16 15.98 4.15 3.92
C TRP A 16 17.37 4.07 4.57
N PRO A 17 18.21 5.12 4.44
CA PRO A 17 19.59 5.11 4.91
C PRO A 17 19.72 4.96 6.44
N HIS A 18 18.66 5.29 7.19
CA HIS A 18 18.61 5.22 8.64
C HIS A 18 18.22 3.83 9.18
N VAL A 19 17.70 2.93 8.34
CA VAL A 19 17.29 1.59 8.76
C VAL A 19 18.53 0.72 8.98
N LYS A 20 18.81 0.33 10.22
CA LYS A 20 19.92 -0.54 10.60
C LYS A 20 19.48 -2.01 10.68
N ALA A 21 19.12 -2.60 9.54
CA ALA A 21 18.72 -4.00 9.43
C ALA A 21 19.58 -4.76 8.41
N GLU A 22 19.73 -6.07 8.59
CA GLU A 22 20.31 -6.95 7.56
C GLU A 22 19.33 -7.14 6.40
N ILE A 23 19.86 -7.34 5.19
CA ILE A 23 19.06 -7.62 3.99
C ILE A 23 19.52 -8.97 3.47
N ARG A 24 18.60 -9.93 3.40
CA ARG A 24 18.86 -11.32 3.01
C ARG A 24 17.80 -11.78 2.03
N ASP A 25 18.17 -12.72 1.17
CA ASP A 25 17.22 -13.41 0.31
C ASP A 25 16.38 -14.39 1.14
N ALA A 26 15.05 -14.27 1.07
CA ALA A 26 14.14 -15.18 1.75
C ALA A 26 14.25 -16.62 1.24
N ALA A 27 14.73 -16.84 0.01
CA ALA A 27 14.99 -18.18 -0.52
C ALA A 27 16.12 -18.91 0.23
N ALA A 28 17.02 -18.18 0.90
CA ALA A 28 18.04 -18.75 1.79
C ALA A 28 17.47 -19.17 3.16
N GLY A 29 16.17 -18.96 3.38
CA GLY A 29 15.47 -19.22 4.64
C GLY A 29 15.27 -17.98 5.48
N ILE A 30 14.29 -18.05 6.38
CA ILE A 30 14.01 -17.00 7.37
C ILE A 30 14.59 -17.48 8.70
N ALA A 31 15.37 -16.63 9.38
CA ALA A 31 15.93 -16.96 10.69
C ALA A 31 14.87 -16.88 11.80
N ASP A 32 15.12 -17.56 12.92
CA ASP A 32 14.29 -17.45 14.12
C ASP A 32 14.18 -16.00 14.60
N ALA A 33 12.98 -15.60 15.00
CA ALA A 33 12.68 -14.27 15.52
C ALA A 33 11.54 -14.33 16.55
N HIS A 34 11.28 -13.22 17.23
CA HIS A 34 10.07 -13.11 18.06
C HIS A 34 8.82 -12.90 17.21
N ALA A 35 8.94 -12.15 16.12
CA ALA A 35 7.87 -11.81 15.19
C ALA A 35 8.39 -11.83 13.76
N ILE A 36 7.57 -12.34 12.84
CA ILE A 36 7.87 -12.40 11.40
C ILE A 36 6.71 -11.73 10.67
N PHE A 37 7.01 -10.72 9.86
CA PHE A 37 6.02 -9.93 9.15
C PHE A 37 6.05 -10.23 7.65
N ALA A 38 4.92 -10.68 7.11
CA ALA A 38 4.63 -10.54 5.68
C ALA A 38 4.19 -9.10 5.38
N THR A 39 4.42 -8.60 4.16
CA THR A 39 4.07 -7.24 3.74
C THR A 39 3.26 -7.21 2.45
N ALA A 40 3.81 -7.67 1.33
CA ALA A 40 3.06 -7.94 0.11
C ALA A 40 2.52 -9.38 0.13
N TRP A 41 1.41 -9.66 -0.54
CA TRP A 41 0.75 -10.97 -0.50
C TRP A 41 1.68 -12.12 -0.92
N GLU A 42 2.62 -11.88 -1.83
CA GLU A 42 3.59 -12.88 -2.26
C GLU A 42 4.51 -13.30 -1.10
N THR A 43 4.80 -12.39 -0.17
CA THR A 43 5.65 -12.65 1.00
C THR A 43 4.95 -13.47 2.08
N ALA A 44 3.60 -13.53 2.07
CA ALA A 44 2.86 -14.34 3.03
C ALA A 44 3.09 -15.85 2.84
N TYR A 45 3.30 -16.30 1.60
CA TYR A 45 3.58 -17.70 1.27
C TYR A 45 4.91 -18.23 1.84
N PRO A 46 6.07 -17.57 1.64
CA PRO A 46 7.31 -18.01 2.28
C PRO A 46 7.28 -17.86 3.81
N VAL A 47 6.55 -16.87 4.35
CA VAL A 47 6.35 -16.75 5.81
C VAL A 47 5.53 -17.94 6.35
N LEU A 48 4.49 -18.38 5.62
CA LEU A 48 3.70 -19.55 5.99
C LEU A 48 4.54 -20.84 5.95
N ALA A 49 5.36 -21.00 4.92
CA ALA A 49 6.18 -22.19 4.71
C ALA A 49 7.42 -22.25 5.63
N SER A 50 7.79 -21.14 6.26
CA SER A 50 9.04 -21.04 7.02
C SER A 50 8.99 -21.83 8.33
N PRO A 51 10.04 -22.64 8.65
CA PRO A 51 10.17 -23.32 9.93
C PRO A 51 10.60 -22.37 11.07
N ALA A 52 10.93 -21.11 10.76
CA ALA A 52 11.39 -20.14 11.73
C ALA A 52 10.41 -20.00 12.91
N ARG A 53 10.98 -19.94 14.10
CA ARG A 53 10.25 -19.64 15.34
C ARG A 53 9.87 -18.16 15.32
N GLY A 54 8.67 -17.85 15.82
CA GLY A 54 8.15 -16.49 15.90
C GLY A 54 6.64 -16.42 15.69
N LYS A 55 5.97 -15.41 16.25
CA LYS A 55 4.55 -15.16 15.92
C LYS A 55 4.47 -14.57 14.51
N ARG A 56 3.48 -15.03 13.73
CA ARG A 56 3.31 -14.61 12.33
C ARG A 56 2.39 -13.39 12.30
N PHE A 57 2.88 -12.34 11.66
CA PHE A 57 2.15 -11.11 11.45
C PHE A 57 2.06 -10.81 9.96
N TYR A 58 1.04 -10.03 9.60
CA TYR A 58 0.85 -9.57 8.24
C TYR A 58 0.58 -8.07 8.23
N PHE A 59 1.52 -7.29 7.72
CA PHE A 59 1.32 -5.87 7.50
C PHE A 59 0.54 -5.63 6.20
N VAL A 60 -0.79 -5.60 6.30
CA VAL A 60 -1.71 -5.49 5.15
C VAL A 60 -2.02 -4.02 4.87
N GLN A 61 -1.49 -3.48 3.77
CA GLN A 61 -1.58 -2.03 3.48
C GLN A 61 -2.83 -1.65 2.66
N ASP A 62 -3.41 -2.60 1.94
CA ASP A 62 -4.57 -2.41 1.07
C ASP A 62 -5.22 -3.79 0.81
N PHE A 63 -6.38 -3.82 0.18
CA PHE A 63 -7.00 -5.07 -0.26
C PHE A 63 -6.35 -5.54 -1.58
N GLU A 64 -5.21 -6.22 -1.45
CA GLU A 64 -4.36 -6.69 -2.55
C GLU A 64 -5.06 -7.52 -3.64
N PRO A 65 -6.12 -8.33 -3.36
CA PRO A 65 -6.84 -9.05 -4.41
C PRO A 65 -7.44 -8.15 -5.50
N TRP A 66 -7.75 -6.88 -5.19
CA TRP A 66 -8.29 -5.90 -6.15
C TRP A 66 -7.22 -5.31 -7.08
N PHE A 67 -5.95 -5.69 -6.91
CA PHE A 67 -4.87 -5.20 -7.75
C PHE A 67 -4.81 -5.96 -9.08
N TYR A 68 -5.48 -7.10 -9.12
CA TYR A 68 -5.48 -8.04 -10.23
C TYR A 68 -6.91 -8.22 -10.75
N PRO A 69 -7.08 -8.51 -12.06
CA PRO A 69 -8.33 -9.06 -12.56
C PRO A 69 -8.72 -10.33 -11.78
N LYS A 70 -10.00 -10.68 -11.82
CA LYS A 70 -10.45 -11.96 -11.27
C LYS A 70 -9.68 -13.09 -11.96
N GLY A 71 -8.97 -13.89 -11.17
CA GLY A 71 -8.04 -14.89 -11.68
C GLY A 71 -7.12 -15.41 -10.58
N SER A 72 -6.10 -16.17 -10.98
CA SER A 72 -5.19 -16.87 -10.06
C SER A 72 -4.52 -15.91 -9.07
N GLU A 73 -3.97 -14.78 -9.52
CA GLU A 73 -3.31 -13.82 -8.63
C GLU A 73 -4.28 -13.23 -7.61
N SER A 74 -5.48 -12.83 -8.03
CA SER A 74 -6.51 -12.31 -7.12
C SER A 74 -6.91 -13.36 -6.08
N LEU A 75 -7.11 -14.61 -6.50
CA LEU A 75 -7.44 -15.74 -5.60
C LEU A 75 -6.31 -16.09 -4.64
N LEU A 76 -5.06 -16.10 -5.12
CA LEU A 76 -3.88 -16.39 -4.30
C LEU A 76 -3.60 -15.27 -3.30
N ALA A 77 -3.77 -14.00 -3.69
CA ALA A 77 -3.69 -12.87 -2.78
C ALA A 77 -4.78 -12.97 -1.71
N GLU A 78 -6.02 -13.30 -2.09
CA GLU A 78 -7.13 -13.39 -1.14
C GLU A 78 -6.96 -14.57 -0.16
N ALA A 79 -6.38 -15.68 -0.62
CA ALA A 79 -6.12 -16.84 0.22
C ALA A 79 -5.20 -16.53 1.40
N THR A 80 -4.29 -15.56 1.26
CA THR A 80 -3.34 -15.18 2.32
C THR A 80 -4.03 -14.69 3.60
N TYR A 81 -5.22 -14.11 3.48
CA TYR A 81 -6.02 -13.64 4.63
C TYR A 81 -6.59 -14.79 5.48
N ARG A 82 -6.41 -16.04 5.06
CA ARG A 82 -6.82 -17.25 5.80
C ARG A 82 -5.64 -18.01 6.41
N PHE A 83 -4.42 -17.47 6.35
CA PHE A 83 -3.22 -18.12 6.89
C PHE A 83 -3.11 -18.07 8.43
N GLY A 84 -4.04 -17.38 9.10
CA GLY A 84 -4.05 -17.27 10.57
C GLY A 84 -2.96 -16.35 11.12
N PHE A 85 -2.40 -15.46 10.30
CA PHE A 85 -1.45 -14.44 10.75
C PHE A 85 -2.20 -13.34 11.51
N HIS A 86 -1.52 -12.68 12.45
CA HIS A 86 -2.06 -11.47 13.08
C HIS A 86 -1.86 -10.28 12.15
N ALA A 87 -2.93 -9.72 11.61
CA ALA A 87 -2.86 -8.59 10.71
C ALA A 87 -2.62 -7.27 11.45
N VAL A 88 -1.84 -6.39 10.83
CA VAL A 88 -1.74 -4.97 11.19
C VAL A 88 -2.06 -4.20 9.92
N THR A 89 -3.14 -3.42 9.90
CA THR A 89 -3.63 -2.79 8.67
C THR A 89 -3.40 -1.29 8.64
N ALA A 90 -3.21 -0.76 7.43
CA ALA A 90 -3.24 0.68 7.20
C ALA A 90 -4.71 1.18 7.20
N GLY A 91 -5.14 1.76 8.32
CA GLY A 91 -6.50 2.26 8.50
C GLY A 91 -7.49 1.21 9.00
N ARG A 92 -8.53 1.71 9.70
CA ARG A 92 -9.56 0.91 10.38
C ARG A 92 -10.41 0.06 9.44
N TRP A 93 -10.79 0.62 8.29
CA TRP A 93 -11.70 -0.03 7.35
C TRP A 93 -11.19 -1.42 6.95
N LEU A 94 -9.90 -1.55 6.66
CA LEU A 94 -9.31 -2.81 6.22
C LEU A 94 -9.27 -3.84 7.35
N ALA A 95 -8.92 -3.43 8.58
CA ALA A 95 -9.01 -4.32 9.75
C ALA A 95 -10.43 -4.86 9.94
N ASP A 96 -11.45 -4.02 9.77
CA ASP A 96 -12.85 -4.43 9.91
C ASP A 96 -13.28 -5.40 8.80
N VAL A 97 -12.83 -5.19 7.56
CA VAL A 97 -13.01 -6.15 6.46
C VAL A 97 -12.36 -7.49 6.79
N LEU A 98 -11.09 -7.50 7.21
CA LEU A 98 -10.35 -8.73 7.51
C LEU A 98 -10.96 -9.52 8.67
N ARG A 99 -11.38 -8.83 9.74
CA ARG A 99 -12.06 -9.48 10.87
C ARG A 99 -13.41 -10.06 10.47
N ARG A 100 -14.23 -9.28 9.75
CA ARG A 100 -15.61 -9.67 9.39
C ARG A 100 -15.65 -10.78 8.34
N ASP A 101 -14.88 -10.64 7.28
CA ASP A 101 -15.02 -11.48 6.08
C ASP A 101 -14.07 -12.69 6.10
N TYR A 102 -12.98 -12.60 6.87
CA TYR A 102 -11.95 -13.65 6.94
C TYR A 102 -11.70 -14.20 8.35
N GLY A 103 -12.32 -13.61 9.39
CA GLY A 103 -12.11 -14.03 10.78
C GLY A 103 -10.70 -13.78 11.30
N LEU A 104 -9.93 -12.93 10.63
CA LEU A 104 -8.52 -12.69 10.95
C LEU A 104 -8.39 -11.74 12.14
N GLU A 105 -7.57 -12.08 13.12
CA GLU A 105 -7.15 -11.11 14.14
C GLU A 105 -6.42 -9.97 13.45
N ALA A 106 -6.90 -8.74 13.63
CA ALA A 106 -6.33 -7.57 12.98
C ALA A 106 -6.27 -6.41 13.97
N ASP A 107 -5.19 -5.64 13.94
CA ASP A 107 -5.09 -4.29 14.49
C ASP A 107 -4.93 -3.27 13.35
N HIS A 108 -5.02 -1.98 13.65
CA HIS A 108 -4.79 -0.92 12.67
C HIS A 108 -4.02 0.24 13.28
N PHE A 109 -3.40 1.02 12.40
CA PHE A 109 -2.90 2.35 12.71
C PHE A 109 -3.55 3.37 11.77
N ASP A 110 -3.59 4.62 12.21
CA ASP A 110 -4.06 5.73 11.39
C ASP A 110 -2.93 6.27 10.52
N PHE A 111 -3.28 6.78 9.34
CA PHE A 111 -2.30 7.38 8.44
C PHE A 111 -1.67 8.62 9.10
N GLY A 112 -0.33 8.62 9.14
CA GLY A 112 0.43 9.79 9.54
C GLY A 112 0.51 10.84 8.44
N CYS A 113 0.80 12.07 8.83
CA CYS A 113 1.10 13.19 7.95
C CYS A 113 2.46 13.79 8.35
N ASP A 114 3.29 14.12 7.37
CA ASP A 114 4.53 14.87 7.62
C ASP A 114 4.18 16.33 7.95
N LEU A 115 4.22 16.66 9.25
CA LEU A 115 3.82 17.97 9.75
C LEU A 115 4.83 19.09 9.43
N ASP A 116 6.08 18.74 9.07
CA ASP A 116 7.06 19.71 8.61
C ASP A 116 6.78 20.13 7.16
N ARG A 117 6.15 19.24 6.39
CA ARG A 117 5.80 19.45 4.97
C ARG A 117 4.37 19.98 4.77
N TYR A 118 3.42 19.50 5.57
CA TYR A 118 1.99 19.73 5.41
C TYR A 118 1.40 20.40 6.64
N SER A 119 0.96 21.64 6.47
CA SER A 119 0.27 22.42 7.49
C SER A 119 -0.96 23.12 6.91
N ILE A 120 -1.97 23.37 7.75
CA ILE A 120 -3.13 24.16 7.34
C ILE A 120 -2.80 25.63 7.49
N ASP A 121 -2.81 26.37 6.38
CA ASP A 121 -2.92 27.82 6.42
C ASP A 121 -4.40 28.21 6.43
N ALA A 122 -4.86 28.79 7.54
CA ALA A 122 -6.25 29.22 7.70
C ALA A 122 -6.57 30.54 6.98
N THR A 123 -5.55 31.26 6.51
CA THR A 123 -5.69 32.55 5.83
C THR A 123 -5.69 32.42 4.32
N ALA A 124 -5.26 31.29 3.78
CA ALA A 124 -5.22 31.04 2.35
C ALA A 124 -6.62 30.93 1.75
N GLU A 125 -6.88 31.72 0.70
CA GLU A 125 -8.05 31.54 -0.15
C GLU A 125 -7.91 30.26 -0.98
N ARG A 126 -9.05 29.57 -1.21
CA ARG A 126 -9.10 28.29 -1.92
C ARG A 126 -10.29 28.31 -2.88
N ASP A 127 -10.03 28.69 -4.11
CA ASP A 127 -11.01 28.88 -5.19
C ASP A 127 -10.75 27.96 -6.39
N ALA A 128 -9.75 27.08 -6.31
CA ALA A 128 -9.37 26.14 -7.36
C ALA A 128 -9.64 24.68 -7.00
N VAL A 129 -9.68 23.83 -8.04
CA VAL A 129 -9.74 22.37 -7.91
C VAL A 129 -8.35 21.77 -8.07
N CYS A 130 -7.89 21.00 -7.09
CA CYS A 130 -6.65 20.21 -7.20
C CYS A 130 -6.98 18.73 -7.43
N TYR A 131 -6.56 18.18 -8.57
CA TYR A 131 -6.78 16.78 -8.95
C TYR A 131 -5.49 15.97 -8.92
N TYR A 132 -5.52 14.87 -8.17
CA TYR A 132 -4.41 13.91 -8.09
C TYR A 132 -4.42 12.98 -9.31
N ALA A 133 -3.72 13.38 -10.35
CA ALA A 133 -3.63 12.71 -11.64
C ALA A 133 -2.62 11.56 -11.58
N ARG A 134 -3.10 10.31 -11.60
CA ARG A 134 -2.25 9.10 -11.60
C ARG A 134 -2.75 8.09 -12.63
N TYR A 135 -2.52 8.37 -13.91
CA TYR A 135 -2.94 7.48 -14.99
C TYR A 135 -2.26 6.11 -14.92
N SER A 136 -1.05 6.02 -14.36
CA SER A 136 -0.32 4.75 -14.21
C SER A 136 -0.94 3.81 -13.16
N LYS A 137 -1.91 4.30 -12.37
CA LYS A 137 -2.54 3.56 -11.27
C LYS A 137 -4.04 3.46 -11.52
N PRO A 138 -4.53 2.35 -12.12
CA PRO A 138 -5.95 2.19 -12.48
C PRO A 138 -6.92 2.44 -11.31
N ARG A 139 -6.52 2.11 -10.08
CA ARG A 139 -7.32 2.35 -8.87
C ARG A 139 -7.57 3.83 -8.54
N ARG A 140 -6.92 4.77 -9.24
CA ARG A 140 -7.18 6.21 -9.13
C ARG A 140 -8.24 6.72 -10.10
N ALA A 141 -8.80 5.82 -10.94
CA ALA A 141 -9.90 6.10 -11.86
C ALA A 141 -9.67 7.37 -12.69
N PHE A 142 -8.45 7.49 -13.25
CA PHE A 142 -7.95 8.71 -13.85
C PHE A 142 -8.89 9.25 -14.93
N GLU A 143 -9.34 8.37 -15.83
CA GLU A 143 -10.21 8.67 -16.96
C GLU A 143 -11.60 9.16 -16.49
N LEU A 144 -12.14 8.55 -15.44
CA LEU A 144 -13.43 8.97 -14.89
C LEU A 144 -13.32 10.36 -14.25
N GLY A 145 -12.22 10.63 -13.55
CA GLY A 145 -11.94 11.95 -13.01
C GLY A 145 -11.79 13.00 -14.11
N LEU A 146 -11.14 12.69 -15.24
CA LEU A 146 -11.07 13.60 -16.38
C LEU A 146 -12.44 13.96 -16.96
N VAL A 147 -13.31 12.96 -17.16
CA VAL A 147 -14.68 13.22 -17.66
C VAL A 147 -15.45 14.11 -16.69
N ALA A 148 -15.32 13.87 -15.38
CA ALA A 148 -15.96 14.69 -14.36
C ALA A 148 -15.44 16.14 -14.38
N LEU A 149 -14.12 16.34 -14.50
CA LEU A 149 -13.51 17.67 -14.56
C LEU A 149 -13.88 18.41 -15.85
N GLN A 150 -14.01 17.72 -16.97
CA GLN A 150 -14.47 18.32 -18.23
C GLN A 150 -15.90 18.84 -18.10
N LEU A 151 -16.81 18.04 -17.52
CA LEU A 151 -18.19 18.47 -17.26
C LEU A 151 -18.26 19.61 -16.25
N PHE A 152 -17.38 19.61 -15.25
CA PHE A 152 -17.27 20.69 -14.27
C PHE A 152 -16.83 21.99 -14.94
N HIS A 153 -15.74 21.97 -15.72
CA HIS A 153 -15.21 23.16 -16.39
C HIS A 153 -16.18 23.77 -17.40
N GLN A 154 -17.01 22.95 -18.07
CA GLN A 154 -18.09 23.46 -18.93
C GLN A 154 -19.12 24.33 -18.17
N ARG A 155 -19.32 24.07 -16.89
CA ARG A 155 -20.28 24.79 -16.03
C ARG A 155 -19.63 25.92 -15.23
N HIS A 156 -18.34 25.78 -14.94
CA HIS A 156 -17.54 26.68 -14.12
C HIS A 156 -16.20 26.98 -14.83
N PRO A 157 -16.22 27.70 -15.95
CA PRO A 157 -15.01 27.96 -16.74
C PRO A 157 -14.03 28.91 -16.05
N ASP A 158 -14.50 29.64 -15.03
CA ASP A 158 -13.75 30.57 -14.19
C ASP A 158 -12.90 29.89 -13.11
N VAL A 159 -13.18 28.63 -12.78
CA VAL A 159 -12.45 27.89 -11.74
C VAL A 159 -11.22 27.21 -12.33
N GLU A 160 -10.04 27.52 -11.77
CA GLU A 160 -8.79 26.86 -12.14
C GLU A 160 -8.75 25.40 -11.68
N ILE A 161 -8.16 24.53 -12.51
CA ILE A 161 -8.01 23.10 -12.21
C ILE A 161 -6.51 22.74 -12.30
N HIS A 162 -5.90 22.44 -11.17
CA HIS A 162 -4.50 22.03 -11.07
C HIS A 162 -4.38 20.51 -11.05
N PHE A 163 -3.48 19.97 -11.85
CA PHE A 163 -3.15 18.55 -11.90
C PHE A 163 -1.81 18.33 -11.20
N TYR A 164 -1.73 17.30 -10.35
CA TYR A 164 -0.47 16.87 -9.73
C TYR A 164 -0.42 15.35 -9.60
N GLY A 165 0.78 14.76 -9.57
CA GLY A 165 0.96 13.31 -9.53
C GLY A 165 1.88 12.84 -10.65
N ASP A 166 1.38 11.97 -11.53
CA ASP A 166 2.10 11.59 -12.74
C ASP A 166 2.18 12.81 -13.68
N GLN A 167 3.33 12.99 -14.34
CA GLN A 167 3.43 14.00 -15.38
C GLN A 167 2.60 13.55 -16.57
N VAL A 168 1.60 14.37 -16.92
CA VAL A 168 0.72 14.22 -18.07
C VAL A 168 1.29 15.04 -19.22
#